data_AF-A0A255T0U1-F1
#
_entry.id   AF-A0A255T0U1-F1
#
_cell.length_a   1.000
_cell.length_b   1.000
_cell.length_c   1.000
_cell.angle_alpha   90.00
_cell.angle_beta   90.00
_cell.angle_gamma   90.00
#
_symmetry.space_group_name_H-M   'P 1'
#
loop_
_entity.id
_entity.type
_entity.pdbx_description
1 polymer ?
#
loop_
_entity_poly.entity_id
_entity_poly.type
_entity_poly.pdbx_seq_one_letter_code
_entity_poly.pdbx_strand_id
1 'polypeptide(L)'
;MASMSDGYPFIFQMIDKCTENEYMLNTLQYRFKSMKSHHTYIVRVEHYPEHAYCLKFFDKANIDSKNKYSLRTNTFEPRTIFYTLIHIMLDVLKRDSSASFFFIGAEDERDVSGMVSRRFRVYRRFVSSVISDEEFEHYRRNDLSLYMLINKHSVNDTSEFAHKLADLVQVALIGDE
;
A
#
# COMPACT_ATOMS: atom_id res chain seq x y z
N MET A 1 12.92 -9.83 -18.76
CA MET A 1 12.77 -8.39 -18.46
C MET A 1 11.29 -8.09 -18.46
N ALA A 2 10.70 -7.76 -17.31
CA ALA A 2 9.27 -7.43 -17.25
C ALA A 2 9.04 -6.09 -17.96
N SER A 3 8.17 -6.08 -18.95
CA SER A 3 7.77 -4.88 -19.66
C SER A 3 6.90 -3.99 -18.75
N MET A 4 7.05 -2.67 -18.82
CA MET A 4 6.14 -1.67 -18.18
C MET A 4 4.66 -1.79 -18.63
N SER A 5 4.31 -2.79 -19.43
CA SER A 5 2.95 -3.14 -19.85
C SER A 5 2.21 -4.07 -18.88
N ASP A 6 2.86 -4.59 -17.84
CA ASP A 6 2.19 -5.46 -16.86
C ASP A 6 1.27 -4.63 -15.94
N GLY A 7 0.04 -5.08 -15.70
CA GLY A 7 -0.96 -4.42 -14.84
C GLY A 7 -2.33 -4.28 -15.50
N TYR A 8 -3.35 -3.97 -14.71
CA TYR A 8 -4.70 -3.71 -15.21
C TYR A 8 -4.95 -2.21 -15.34
N PRO A 9 -5.73 -1.78 -16.34
CA PRO A 9 -6.25 -0.42 -16.38
C PRO A 9 -7.05 -0.11 -15.10
N PHE A 10 -6.78 1.05 -14.52
CA PHE A 10 -7.49 1.54 -13.34
C PHE A 10 -8.17 2.87 -13.64
N ILE A 11 -9.15 3.21 -12.82
CA ILE A 11 -9.81 4.51 -12.82
C ILE A 11 -9.65 5.14 -11.43
N PHE A 12 -9.38 6.44 -11.40
CA PHE A 12 -9.58 7.26 -10.21
C PHE A 12 -11.08 7.50 -10.03
N GLN A 13 -11.59 7.35 -8.82
CA GLN A 13 -13.02 7.51 -8.53
C GLN A 13 -13.29 8.81 -7.80
N MET A 14 -12.61 9.06 -6.67
CA MET A 14 -12.87 10.20 -5.82
C MET A 14 -11.78 10.42 -4.77
N ILE A 15 -11.84 11.59 -4.13
CA ILE A 15 -11.16 11.87 -2.86
C ILE A 15 -12.22 11.80 -1.76
N ASP A 16 -12.00 10.93 -0.79
CA ASP A 16 -12.81 10.79 0.40
C ASP A 16 -12.13 11.52 1.57
N LYS A 17 -12.82 12.44 2.24
CA LYS A 17 -12.26 13.14 3.40
C LYS A 17 -12.49 12.26 4.62
N CYS A 18 -11.40 11.85 5.28
CA CYS A 18 -11.56 11.12 6.54
C CYS A 18 -12.01 12.09 7.63
N THR A 19 -13.06 11.71 8.36
CA THR A 19 -13.51 12.45 9.56
C THR A 19 -13.33 11.62 10.84
N GLU A 20 -12.96 10.34 10.71
CA GLU A 20 -12.93 9.38 11.82
C GLU A 20 -11.51 9.09 12.34
N ASN A 21 -10.47 9.25 11.52
CA ASN A 21 -9.06 9.09 11.91
C ASN A 21 -8.36 10.44 11.83
N GLU A 22 -8.02 11.01 12.99
CA GLU A 22 -7.38 12.33 13.10
C GLU A 22 -6.00 12.42 12.42
N TYR A 23 -5.33 11.27 12.24
CA TYR A 23 -4.02 11.18 11.59
C TYR A 23 -4.13 11.07 10.07
N MET A 24 -5.30 10.71 9.51
CA MET A 24 -5.51 10.57 8.08
C MET A 24 -6.18 11.82 7.50
N LEU A 25 -5.52 12.46 6.54
CA LEU A 25 -6.00 13.69 5.90
C LEU A 25 -7.13 13.41 4.91
N ASN A 26 -6.94 12.42 4.03
CA ASN A 26 -7.93 12.01 3.04
C ASN A 26 -7.57 10.62 2.48
N THR A 27 -8.46 10.07 1.64
CA THR A 27 -8.20 8.85 0.89
C THR A 27 -8.48 9.07 -0.59
N LEU A 28 -7.52 8.74 -1.44
CA LEU A 28 -7.74 8.64 -2.88
C LEU A 28 -8.27 7.24 -3.19
N GLN A 29 -9.47 7.15 -3.77
CA GLN A 29 -10.06 5.87 -4.15
C GLN A 29 -9.87 5.60 -5.64
N TYR A 30 -9.32 4.43 -5.94
CA TYR A 30 -9.16 3.89 -7.28
C TYR A 30 -9.90 2.56 -7.42
N ARG A 31 -10.15 2.17 -8.67
CA ARG A 31 -10.76 0.88 -9.00
C ARG A 31 -10.14 0.30 -10.26
N PHE A 32 -9.92 -1.01 -10.26
CA PHE A 32 -9.57 -1.76 -11.47
C PHE A 32 -10.35 -3.08 -11.53
N LYS A 33 -10.49 -3.64 -12.73
CA LYS A 33 -11.09 -4.95 -12.93
C LYS A 33 -10.03 -5.90 -13.48
N SER A 34 -9.86 -7.05 -12.86
CA SER A 34 -9.00 -8.11 -13.39
C SER A 34 -9.61 -8.65 -14.68
N MET A 35 -8.82 -8.68 -15.75
CA MET A 35 -9.23 -9.34 -16.99
C MET A 35 -9.13 -10.87 -16.91
N LYS A 36 -8.38 -11.41 -15.94
CA LYS A 36 -8.19 -12.85 -15.72
C LYS A 36 -9.31 -13.45 -14.87
N SER A 37 -9.59 -12.85 -13.71
CA SER A 37 -10.59 -13.37 -12.77
C SER A 37 -11.95 -12.69 -12.89
N HIS A 38 -12.02 -11.52 -13.54
CA HIS A 38 -13.19 -10.63 -13.57
C HIS A 38 -13.56 -10.01 -12.22
N HIS A 39 -12.76 -10.22 -11.18
CA HIS A 39 -12.92 -9.55 -9.90
C HIS A 39 -12.65 -8.05 -10.08
N THR A 40 -13.43 -7.25 -9.35
CA THR A 40 -13.23 -5.80 -9.29
C THR A 40 -12.57 -5.47 -7.97
N TYR A 41 -11.45 -4.78 -8.01
CA TYR A 41 -10.72 -4.40 -6.80
C TYR A 41 -10.90 -2.91 -6.54
N ILE A 42 -11.07 -2.56 -5.28
CA ILE A 42 -10.99 -1.18 -4.79
C ILE A 42 -9.62 -0.99 -4.16
N VAL A 43 -8.96 0.11 -4.51
CA VAL A 43 -7.70 0.53 -3.92
C VAL A 43 -7.94 1.84 -3.20
N ARG A 44 -7.59 1.88 -1.92
CA ARG A 44 -7.60 3.08 -1.07
C ARG A 44 -6.16 3.50 -0.85
N VAL A 45 -5.81 4.70 -1.32
CA VAL A 45 -4.54 5.34 -1.02
C VAL A 45 -4.78 6.38 0.07
N GLU A 46 -4.49 6.00 1.30
CA GLU A 46 -4.68 6.83 2.48
C GLU A 46 -3.53 7.84 2.58
N HIS A 47 -3.86 9.12 2.70
CA HIS A 47 -2.91 10.22 2.77
C HIS A 47 -2.76 10.69 4.22
N TYR A 48 -1.53 10.65 4.70
CA TYR A 48 -1.09 11.08 6.02
C TYR A 48 -0.25 12.36 5.90
N PRO A 49 0.01 13.09 7.01
CA PRO A 49 0.92 14.22 7.03
C PRO A 49 2.28 13.92 6.39
N GLU A 50 2.99 14.98 5.99
CA GLU A 50 4.33 14.90 5.41
C GLU A 50 4.40 14.04 4.13
N HIS A 51 3.36 14.10 3.29
CA HIS A 51 3.33 13.43 1.98
C HIS A 51 3.48 11.90 2.08
N ALA A 52 3.02 11.29 3.18
CA ALA A 52 3.06 9.84 3.36
C ALA A 52 1.76 9.18 2.90
N TYR A 53 1.88 8.13 2.07
CA TYR A 53 0.75 7.45 1.45
C TYR A 53 0.74 5.94 1.73
N CYS A 54 -0.34 5.45 2.34
CA CYS A 54 -0.58 4.01 2.53
C CYS A 54 -1.43 3.44 1.41
N LEU A 55 -0.96 2.39 0.73
CA LEU A 55 -1.78 1.68 -0.25
C LEU A 55 -2.45 0.46 0.37
N LYS A 56 -3.78 0.44 0.36
CA LYS A 56 -4.61 -0.71 0.76
C LYS A 56 -5.52 -1.11 -0.39
N PHE A 57 -5.78 -2.40 -0.56
CA PHE A 57 -6.73 -2.87 -1.56
C PHE A 57 -7.53 -4.08 -1.07
N PHE A 58 -8.71 -4.25 -1.64
CA PHE A 58 -9.60 -5.38 -1.35
C PHE A 58 -10.49 -5.66 -2.56
N ASP A 59 -11.06 -6.85 -2.60
CA ASP A 59 -12.08 -7.20 -3.58
C ASP A 59 -13.38 -6.44 -3.28
N LYS A 60 -13.94 -5.77 -4.28
CA LYS A 60 -15.19 -5.03 -4.18
C LYS A 60 -16.34 -5.90 -3.66
N ALA A 61 -16.34 -7.21 -3.95
CA ALA A 61 -17.33 -8.14 -3.42
C ALA A 61 -17.34 -8.19 -1.88
N ASN A 62 -16.24 -7.79 -1.23
CA ASN A 62 -16.07 -7.79 0.21
C ASN A 62 -16.19 -6.40 0.84
N ILE A 63 -16.78 -5.41 0.14
CA ILE A 63 -16.82 -4.02 0.62
C ILE A 63 -17.45 -3.86 2.00
N ASP A 64 -18.44 -4.67 2.34
CA ASP A 64 -19.15 -4.61 3.63
C ASP A 64 -18.48 -5.48 4.73
N SER A 65 -17.45 -6.25 4.38
CA SER A 65 -16.74 -7.08 5.35
C SER A 65 -15.82 -6.23 6.23
N LYS A 66 -15.90 -6.40 7.55
CA LYS A 66 -14.93 -5.79 8.48
C LYS A 66 -13.50 -6.27 8.21
N ASN A 67 -13.35 -7.50 7.72
CA ASN A 67 -12.07 -8.13 7.43
C ASN A 67 -11.66 -7.99 5.96
N LYS A 68 -12.26 -7.06 5.19
CA LYS A 68 -12.09 -6.96 3.72
C LYS A 68 -10.63 -6.95 3.26
N TYR A 69 -9.74 -6.34 4.04
CA TYR A 69 -8.33 -6.28 3.73
C TYR A 69 -7.60 -7.60 4.00
N SER A 70 -8.11 -8.49 4.84
CA SER A 70 -7.50 -9.79 5.16
C SER A 70 -8.08 -10.96 4.39
N LEU A 71 -9.14 -10.75 3.62
CA LEU A 71 -9.73 -11.79 2.80
C LEU A 71 -8.89 -12.11 1.56
N ARG A 72 -8.63 -13.41 1.38
CA ARG A 72 -7.93 -13.93 0.21
C ARG A 72 -8.92 -14.10 -0.94
N THR A 73 -8.52 -13.66 -2.14
CA THR A 73 -9.35 -13.83 -3.35
C THR A 73 -9.09 -15.14 -4.08
N ASN A 74 -7.96 -15.82 -3.82
CA ASN A 74 -7.53 -17.05 -4.50
C ASN A 74 -7.56 -16.96 -6.04
N THR A 75 -7.36 -15.78 -6.61
CA THR A 75 -7.34 -15.54 -8.07
C THR A 75 -6.00 -15.87 -8.73
N PHE A 76 -4.97 -16.16 -7.92
CA PHE A 76 -3.62 -16.53 -8.36
C PHE A 76 -3.03 -15.60 -9.44
N GLU A 77 -3.19 -14.29 -9.23
CA GLU A 77 -2.66 -13.23 -10.10
C GLU A 77 -1.90 -12.12 -9.34
N PRO A 78 -1.11 -12.45 -8.29
CA PRO A 78 -0.53 -11.44 -7.41
C PRO A 78 0.37 -10.46 -8.18
N ARG A 79 1.14 -10.94 -9.15
CA ARG A 79 2.08 -10.12 -9.92
C ARG A 79 1.38 -8.98 -10.67
N THR A 80 0.33 -9.28 -11.44
CA THR A 80 -0.40 -8.28 -12.24
C THR A 80 -1.14 -7.29 -11.34
N ILE A 81 -1.70 -7.76 -10.21
CA ILE A 81 -2.29 -6.88 -9.20
C ILE A 81 -1.23 -5.92 -8.64
N PHE A 82 -0.03 -6.41 -8.27
CA PHE A 82 1.01 -5.52 -7.74
C PHE A 82 1.52 -4.51 -8.74
N TYR A 83 1.70 -4.87 -10.01
CA TYR A 83 2.02 -3.87 -11.03
C TYR A 83 0.93 -2.80 -11.16
N THR A 84 -0.34 -3.19 -11.03
CA THR A 84 -1.45 -2.22 -11.02
C THR A 84 -1.33 -1.26 -9.84
N LEU A 85 -0.94 -1.75 -8.65
CA LEU A 85 -0.68 -0.89 -7.49
C LEU A 85 0.51 0.05 -7.73
N ILE A 86 1.60 -0.43 -8.35
CA ILE A 86 2.74 0.43 -8.73
C ILE A 86 2.29 1.53 -9.70
N HIS A 87 1.47 1.20 -10.71
CA HIS A 87 0.97 2.22 -11.64
C HIS A 87 0.07 3.25 -10.95
N ILE A 88 -0.70 2.84 -9.93
CA ILE A 88 -1.45 3.78 -9.08
C ILE A 88 -0.50 4.65 -8.26
N MET A 89 0.59 4.10 -7.69
CA MET A 89 1.62 4.92 -7.00
C MET A 89 2.22 5.96 -7.93
N LEU A 90 2.50 5.60 -9.19
CA LEU A 90 2.99 6.55 -10.19
C LEU A 90 1.95 7.65 -10.51
N ASP A 91 0.65 7.33 -10.51
CA ASP A 91 -0.41 8.35 -10.63
C ASP A 91 -0.43 9.30 -9.42
N VAL A 92 -0.19 8.78 -8.22
CA VAL A 92 -0.06 9.59 -6.99
C VAL A 92 1.18 10.48 -7.07
N LEU A 93 2.34 9.95 -7.48
CA LEU A 93 3.57 10.74 -7.66
C LEU A 93 3.42 11.89 -8.67
N LYS A 94 2.60 11.69 -9.71
CA LYS A 94 2.29 12.76 -10.67
C LYS A 94 1.46 13.89 -10.06
N ARG A 95 0.66 13.59 -9.04
CA ARG A 95 -0.17 14.57 -8.31
C ARG A 95 0.60 15.23 -7.17
N ASP A 96 1.49 14.45 -6.54
CA ASP A 96 2.34 14.87 -5.45
C ASP A 96 3.75 14.27 -5.64
N SER A 97 4.65 15.09 -6.17
CA SER A 97 6.04 14.70 -6.41
C SER A 97 6.83 14.44 -5.12
N SER A 98 6.30 14.83 -3.97
CA SER A 98 6.90 14.60 -2.66
C SER A 98 6.42 13.33 -1.97
N ALA A 99 5.55 12.56 -2.63
CA ALA A 99 4.98 11.36 -2.07
C ALA A 99 6.03 10.31 -1.65
N SER A 100 5.98 9.92 -0.39
CA SER A 100 6.59 8.70 0.16
C SER A 100 5.50 7.66 0.36
N PHE A 101 5.83 6.38 0.22
CA PHE A 101 4.84 5.30 0.24
C PHE A 101 5.11 4.27 1.31
N PHE A 102 4.07 3.66 1.84
CA PHE A 102 4.20 2.52 2.72
C PHE A 102 3.07 1.49 2.56
N PHE A 103 3.37 0.27 2.98
CA PHE A 103 2.47 -0.87 2.91
C PHE A 103 2.52 -1.64 4.22
N ILE A 104 1.36 -1.99 4.74
CA ILE A 104 1.23 -2.89 5.88
C ILE A 104 0.72 -4.22 5.34
N GLY A 105 1.52 -5.27 5.51
CA GLY A 105 1.09 -6.62 5.22
C GLY A 105 0.16 -7.08 6.33
N ALA A 106 -1.14 -6.81 6.22
CA ALA A 106 -2.09 -7.30 7.22
C ALA A 106 -2.04 -8.83 7.32
N GLU A 107 -2.32 -9.36 8.50
CA GLU A 107 -2.34 -10.81 8.75
C GLU A 107 -3.57 -11.46 8.12
N ASP A 108 -3.44 -12.72 7.72
CA ASP A 108 -4.57 -13.59 7.38
C ASP A 108 -4.73 -14.73 8.40
N GLU A 109 -5.86 -15.45 8.34
CA GLU A 109 -6.20 -16.56 9.26
C GLU A 109 -5.16 -17.70 9.32
N ARG A 110 -4.20 -17.74 8.39
CA ARG A 110 -3.14 -18.76 8.32
C ARG A 110 -1.76 -18.21 8.69
N ASP A 111 -1.66 -16.91 8.99
CA ASP A 111 -0.45 -16.35 9.55
C ASP A 111 -0.34 -16.75 11.03
N VAL A 112 0.89 -17.02 11.47
CA VAL A 112 1.16 -17.30 12.88
C VAL A 112 1.30 -15.96 13.59
N SER A 113 0.47 -15.73 14.60
CA SER A 113 0.50 -14.49 15.40
C SER A 113 1.91 -14.19 15.89
N GLY A 114 2.34 -12.94 15.73
CA GLY A 114 3.70 -12.48 16.07
C GLY A 114 4.77 -12.82 15.03
N MET A 115 4.42 -13.46 13.91
CA MET A 115 5.31 -13.64 12.76
C MET A 115 4.93 -12.69 11.63
N VAL A 116 5.95 -12.28 10.87
CA VAL A 116 5.79 -11.48 9.65
C VAL A 116 4.75 -12.11 8.71
N SER A 117 3.77 -11.33 8.28
CA SER A 117 2.67 -11.85 7.44
C SER A 117 3.16 -12.35 6.08
N ARG A 118 2.43 -13.32 5.51
CA ARG A 118 2.66 -13.79 4.12
C ARG A 118 2.59 -12.65 3.12
N ARG A 119 1.65 -11.71 3.31
CA ARG A 119 1.50 -10.55 2.42
C ARG A 119 2.70 -9.63 2.47
N PHE A 120 3.23 -9.34 3.66
CA PHE A 120 4.44 -8.55 3.77
C PHE A 120 5.61 -9.19 3.03
N ARG A 121 5.81 -10.51 3.16
CA ARG A 121 6.90 -11.20 2.44
C ARG A 121 6.78 -11.05 0.93
N VAL A 122 5.56 -11.10 0.41
CA VAL A 122 5.28 -10.89 -1.01
C VAL A 122 5.51 -9.44 -1.42
N TYR A 123 5.02 -8.47 -0.65
CA TYR A 123 5.24 -7.04 -0.90
C TYR A 123 6.72 -6.73 -0.92
N ARG A 124 7.46 -7.15 0.11
CA ARG A 124 8.91 -6.99 0.22
C ARG A 124 9.62 -7.50 -1.02
N ARG A 125 9.33 -8.75 -1.43
CA ARG A 125 9.97 -9.41 -2.57
C ARG A 125 9.68 -8.69 -3.89
N PHE A 126 8.43 -8.29 -4.08
CA PHE A 126 7.97 -7.65 -5.32
C PHE A 126 8.51 -6.22 -5.43
N VAL A 127 8.28 -5.39 -4.42
CA VAL A 127 8.66 -3.97 -4.42
C VAL A 127 10.17 -3.82 -4.59
N SER A 128 10.98 -4.59 -3.85
CA SER A 128 12.45 -4.53 -3.99
C SER A 128 12.98 -5.04 -5.33
N SER A 129 12.14 -5.68 -6.15
CA SER A 129 12.52 -6.16 -7.49
C SER A 129 12.09 -5.21 -8.60
N VAL A 130 11.17 -4.29 -8.31
CA VAL A 130 10.54 -3.39 -9.30
C VAL A 130 10.98 -1.95 -9.10
N ILE A 131 11.13 -1.51 -7.85
CA ILE A 131 11.56 -0.16 -7.50
C ILE A 131 13.03 -0.21 -7.10
N SER A 132 13.85 0.59 -7.77
CA SER A 132 15.27 0.75 -7.49
C SER A 132 15.50 1.72 -6.33
N ASP A 133 16.67 1.62 -5.72
CA ASP A 133 17.12 2.55 -4.67
C ASP A 133 17.56 3.93 -5.23
N GLU A 134 17.19 4.30 -6.46
CA GLU A 134 17.62 5.56 -7.08
C GLU A 134 16.84 6.75 -6.52
N GLU A 135 15.52 6.72 -6.65
CA GLU A 135 14.61 7.80 -6.23
C GLU A 135 14.07 7.58 -4.79
N PHE A 136 14.02 6.31 -4.35
CA PHE A 136 13.45 5.92 -3.07
C PHE A 136 14.48 5.19 -2.21
N GLU A 137 14.41 5.43 -0.90
CA GLU A 137 15.11 4.62 0.09
C GLU A 137 14.15 3.62 0.75
N HIS A 138 14.59 2.37 0.85
CA HIS A 138 13.74 1.26 1.25
C HIS A 138 13.95 0.92 2.73
N TYR A 139 12.93 1.12 3.56
CA TYR A 139 12.93 0.77 4.98
C TYR A 139 11.92 -0.33 5.30
N ARG A 140 12.19 -1.09 6.38
CA ARG A 140 11.39 -2.26 6.76
C ARG A 140 11.31 -2.39 8.28
N ARG A 141 10.11 -2.69 8.79
CA ARG A 141 9.85 -3.03 10.19
C ARG A 141 9.07 -4.33 10.22
N ASN A 142 9.77 -5.43 10.51
CA ASN A 142 9.20 -6.78 10.48
C ASN A 142 8.15 -6.98 11.58
N ASP A 143 8.39 -6.39 12.74
CA ASP A 143 7.48 -6.33 13.90
C ASP A 143 6.12 -5.73 13.56
N LEU A 144 6.08 -4.76 12.63
CA LEU A 144 4.85 -4.11 12.18
C LEU A 144 4.35 -4.64 10.83
N SER A 145 5.02 -5.65 10.25
CA SER A 145 4.81 -6.05 8.84
C SER A 145 4.76 -4.85 7.88
N LEU A 146 5.63 -3.86 8.10
CA LEU A 146 5.64 -2.56 7.46
C LEU A 146 6.81 -2.42 6.49
N TYR A 147 6.51 -2.04 5.25
CA TYR A 147 7.48 -1.72 4.22
C TYR A 147 7.31 -0.26 3.80
N MET A 148 8.40 0.50 3.73
CA MET A 148 8.39 1.93 3.43
C MET A 148 9.33 2.24 2.27
N LEU A 149 8.91 3.19 1.44
CA LEU A 149 9.62 3.78 0.31
C LEU A 149 9.68 5.29 0.55
N ILE A 150 10.82 5.78 1.02
CA ILE A 150 10.98 7.19 1.38
C ILE A 150 11.60 7.94 0.21
N ASN A 151 10.94 8.99 -0.25
CA ASN A 151 11.36 9.79 -1.39
C ASN A 151 12.60 10.62 -1.04
N LYS A 152 13.75 10.30 -1.66
CA LYS A 152 15.04 10.93 -1.37
C LYS A 152 15.11 12.40 -1.79
N HIS A 153 14.24 12.83 -2.71
CA HIS A 153 14.22 14.20 -3.21
C HIS A 153 13.43 15.15 -2.31
N SER A 154 12.56 14.60 -1.46
CA SER A 154 11.67 15.40 -0.60
C SER A 154 11.98 15.27 0.89
N VAL A 155 12.79 14.28 1.28
CA VAL A 155 13.14 14.02 2.67
C VAL A 155 14.67 14.06 2.84
N ASN A 156 15.15 14.97 3.70
CA ASN A 156 16.59 15.15 3.95
C ASN A 156 17.18 13.99 4.77
N ASP A 157 16.51 13.61 5.86
CA ASP A 157 16.88 12.45 6.69
C ASP A 157 15.81 11.37 6.53
N THR A 158 16.05 10.48 5.57
CA THR A 158 15.13 9.39 5.22
C THR A 158 14.99 8.38 6.36
N SER A 159 16.01 8.25 7.21
CA SER A 159 16.02 7.33 8.35
C SER A 159 15.17 7.87 9.47
N GLU A 160 15.36 9.13 9.87
CA GLU A 160 14.53 9.78 10.88
C GLU A 160 13.05 9.76 10.46
N PHE A 161 12.77 10.08 9.18
CA PHE A 161 11.41 10.03 8.65
C PHE A 161 10.82 8.62 8.67
N ALA A 162 11.59 7.59 8.32
CA ALA A 162 11.13 6.20 8.40
C ALA A 162 10.80 5.78 9.84
N HIS A 163 11.54 6.27 10.84
CA HIS A 163 11.20 6.03 12.26
C HIS A 163 9.89 6.72 12.64
N LYS A 164 9.72 8.00 12.30
CA LYS A 164 8.46 8.74 12.53
C LYS A 164 7.26 8.07 11.88
N LEU A 165 7.43 7.60 10.64
CA LEU A 165 6.37 6.91 9.92
C LEU A 165 6.01 5.56 10.57
N ALA A 166 7.00 4.83 11.10
CA ALA A 166 6.74 3.61 11.84
C ALA A 166 5.96 3.88 13.14
N ASP A 167 6.31 4.94 13.88
CA ASP A 167 5.60 5.35 15.09
C ASP A 167 4.16 5.78 14.77
N LEU A 168 3.96 6.55 13.69
CA LEU A 168 2.64 6.92 13.19
C LEU A 168 1.80 5.68 12.86
N VAL A 169 2.38 4.69 12.16
CA VAL A 169 1.67 3.43 11.85
C VAL A 169 1.27 2.70 13.13
N GLN A 170 2.15 2.65 14.13
CA GLN A 170 1.87 1.98 15.38
C GLN A 170 0.71 2.65 16.14
N VAL A 171 0.65 3.98 16.15
CA VAL A 171 -0.44 4.73 16.81
C VAL A 171 -1.73 4.72 15.98
N ALA A 172 -1.66 5.06 14.70
CA ALA A 172 -2.84 5.37 13.88
C ALA A 172 -3.52 4.12 13.27
N LEU A 173 -2.81 2.99 13.18
CA LEU A 173 -3.27 1.81 12.44
C LEU A 173 -3.20 0.51 13.23
N ILE A 174 -2.47 0.48 14.34
CA ILE A 174 -2.31 -0.68 15.22
C ILE A 174 -2.79 -0.35 16.66
N GLY A 175 -2.89 0.93 17.01
CA GLY A 175 -3.39 1.41 18.30
C GLY A 175 -4.91 1.30 18.43
N ASP A 176 -5.34 0.15 18.97
CA ASP A 176 -6.30 0.00 20.08
C ASP A 176 -6.44 -1.53 20.28
N GLU A 177 -5.56 -2.11 21.10
CA GLU A 177 -5.89 -3.31 21.88
C GLU A 177 -6.68 -2.91 23.12
#